data_AF-A0A661JQ13-F1
#
_entry.id   AF-A0A661JQ13-F1
#
_cell.length_a   1.000
_cell.length_b   1.000
_cell.length_c   1.000
_cell.angle_alpha   90.00
_cell.angle_beta   90.00
_cell.angle_gamma   90.00
#
_symmetry.space_group_name_H-M   'P 1'
#
loop_
_entity.id
_entity.type
_entity.pdbx_description
1 polymer ?
#
loop_
_entity_poly.entity_id
_entity_poly.type
_entity_poly.pdbx_seq_one_letter_code
_entity_poly.pdbx_strand_id
1 'polypeptide(L)'
;PPEYAAWHAGESSFEGRTNCNLFSIGIELEGDISISFTDQQYESLIELCHLLMERYPSIRPERIVGHSDIAPHRKKDPGPLFSWERLREGLAKRKGKGWREFTSQKRG
;
A
#
# COMPACT_ATOMS: atom_id res chain seq x y z
N PRO A 1 7.04 16.75 9.19
CA PRO A 1 5.95 17.66 9.60
C PRO A 1 4.91 17.74 8.46
N PRO A 2 3.67 18.25 8.69
CA PRO A 2 2.53 18.10 7.77
C PRO A 2 2.78 18.58 6.33
N GLU A 3 3.82 19.35 6.07
CA GLU A 3 4.25 19.78 4.72
C GLU A 3 4.71 18.64 3.80
N TYR A 4 5.10 17.48 4.34
CA TYR A 4 5.42 16.29 3.54
C TYR A 4 4.25 15.29 3.45
N ALA A 5 3.14 15.58 4.13
CA ALA A 5 1.97 14.72 4.09
C ALA A 5 1.21 14.93 2.77
N ALA A 6 1.07 13.86 2.00
CA ALA A 6 0.14 13.86 0.88
C ALA A 6 -1.30 13.97 1.37
N TRP A 7 -2.16 14.58 0.55
CA TRP A 7 -3.57 14.72 0.84
C TRP A 7 -4.37 13.64 0.12
N HIS A 8 -4.42 12.45 0.72
CA HIS A 8 -4.99 11.26 0.07
C HIS A 8 -6.17 10.67 0.84
N ALA A 9 -6.12 10.66 2.18
CA ALA A 9 -7.11 10.00 3.02
C ALA A 9 -8.33 10.88 3.37
N GLY A 10 -8.19 12.20 3.36
CA GLY A 10 -9.26 13.12 3.80
C GLY A 10 -9.76 12.84 5.23
N GLU A 11 -11.03 13.09 5.50
CA GLU A 11 -11.67 12.70 6.76
C GLU A 11 -11.66 11.17 6.91
N SER A 12 -10.93 10.69 7.91
CA SER A 12 -10.56 9.28 8.07
C SER A 12 -10.13 8.96 9.51
N SER A 13 -10.24 7.69 9.89
CA SER A 13 -9.79 7.17 11.19
C SER A 13 -9.25 5.74 11.06
N PHE A 14 -8.13 5.46 11.74
CA PHE A 14 -7.56 4.11 11.82
C PHE A 14 -7.17 3.82 13.27
N GLU A 15 -7.66 2.70 13.83
CA GLU A 15 -7.42 2.30 15.23
C GLU A 15 -7.74 3.42 16.25
N GLY A 16 -8.78 4.21 15.99
CA GLY A 16 -9.20 5.32 16.85
C GLY A 16 -8.42 6.63 16.67
N ARG A 17 -7.38 6.65 15.82
CA ARG A 17 -6.64 7.87 15.49
C ARG A 17 -7.18 8.50 14.20
N THR A 18 -7.59 9.76 14.28
CA THR A 18 -8.14 10.52 13.14
C THR A 18 -7.05 11.20 12.31
N ASN A 19 -7.43 11.65 11.11
CA ASN A 19 -6.58 12.36 10.14
C ASN A 19 -5.41 11.50 9.64
N CYS A 20 -5.74 10.43 8.90
CA CYS A 20 -4.76 9.45 8.43
C CYS A 20 -3.64 10.06 7.57
N ASN A 21 -3.88 11.18 6.86
CA ASN A 21 -2.84 11.89 6.09
C ASN A 21 -1.56 12.17 6.91
N LEU A 22 -1.68 12.38 8.23
CA LEU A 22 -0.53 12.72 9.08
C LEU A 22 0.35 11.52 9.46
N PHE A 23 -0.11 10.29 9.22
CA PHE A 23 0.59 9.09 9.70
C PHE A 23 0.49 7.87 8.78
N SER A 24 -0.04 8.03 7.57
CA SER A 24 -0.05 6.98 6.55
C SER A 24 0.64 7.44 5.27
N ILE A 25 0.86 6.48 4.38
CA ILE A 25 1.35 6.69 3.02
C ILE A 25 0.24 6.21 2.09
N GLY A 26 -0.22 7.08 1.18
CA GLY A 26 -1.17 6.72 0.14
C GLY A 26 -0.46 6.08 -1.06
N ILE A 27 -0.98 4.95 -1.54
CA ILE A 27 -0.55 4.32 -2.79
C ILE A 27 -1.79 4.25 -3.68
N GLU A 28 -1.70 4.86 -4.86
CA GLU A 28 -2.77 4.83 -5.86
C GLU A 28 -2.44 3.78 -6.92
N LEU A 29 -3.43 2.94 -7.24
CA LEU A 29 -3.38 2.04 -8.38
C LEU A 29 -4.37 2.55 -9.42
N GLU A 30 -3.89 2.81 -10.63
CA GLU A 30 -4.76 3.25 -11.72
C GLU A 30 -5.80 2.17 -12.04
N GLY A 31 -7.08 2.56 -12.04
CA GLY A 31 -8.17 1.63 -12.30
C GLY A 31 -9.50 2.20 -11.85
N ASP A 32 -10.51 1.34 -11.88
CA ASP A 32 -11.85 1.60 -11.38
C ASP A 32 -12.31 0.44 -10.49
N ILE A 33 -13.27 0.69 -9.60
CA ILE A 33 -13.82 -0.33 -8.69
C ILE A 33 -14.49 -1.51 -9.43
N SER A 34 -14.80 -1.36 -10.72
CA SER A 34 -15.42 -2.39 -11.57
C SER A 34 -14.43 -3.18 -12.43
N ILE A 35 -13.13 -2.89 -12.36
CA ILE A 35 -12.09 -3.56 -13.17
C ILE A 35 -11.04 -4.21 -12.26
N SER A 36 -10.62 -5.42 -12.59
CA SER A 36 -9.53 -6.11 -11.89
C SER A 36 -8.18 -5.45 -12.18
N PHE A 37 -7.36 -5.28 -11.14
CA PHE A 37 -5.98 -4.81 -11.27
C PHE A 37 -5.09 -5.83 -11.98
N THR A 38 -4.13 -5.34 -12.76
CA THR A 38 -3.23 -6.18 -13.56
C THR A 38 -2.19 -6.88 -12.71
N ASP A 39 -1.57 -7.92 -13.28
CA ASP A 39 -0.48 -8.62 -12.61
C ASP A 39 0.70 -7.70 -12.28
N GLN A 40 1.04 -6.81 -13.21
CA GLN A 40 2.13 -5.85 -13.05
C GLN A 40 1.85 -4.83 -11.94
N GLN A 41 0.59 -4.45 -11.73
CA GLN A 41 0.20 -3.58 -10.62
C GLN A 41 0.41 -4.28 -9.27
N TYR A 42 0.01 -5.54 -9.14
CA TYR A 42 0.26 -6.30 -7.91
C TYR A 42 1.75 -6.51 -7.66
N GLU A 43 2.52 -6.88 -8.67
CA GLU A 43 3.98 -7.06 -8.55
C GLU A 43 4.66 -5.78 -8.05
N SER A 44 4.34 -4.64 -8.67
CA SER A 44 4.86 -3.33 -8.28
C SER A 44 4.43 -2.93 -6.87
N LEU A 45 3.15 -3.17 -6.52
CA LEU A 45 2.62 -2.88 -5.19
C LEU A 45 3.33 -3.72 -4.12
N ILE A 46 3.48 -5.02 -4.35
CA ILE A 46 4.13 -5.95 -3.41
C ILE A 46 5.59 -5.52 -3.19
N GLU A 47 6.31 -5.19 -4.27
CA GLU A 47 7.69 -4.70 -4.16
C GLU A 47 7.76 -3.41 -3.34
N LEU A 48 6.90 -2.42 -3.64
CA LEU A 48 6.84 -1.16 -2.92
C LEU A 48 6.49 -1.35 -1.44
N CYS A 49 5.49 -2.17 -1.14
CA CYS A 49 5.11 -2.48 0.24
C CYS A 49 6.29 -3.06 1.03
N HIS A 50 7.05 -4.00 0.45
CA HIS A 50 8.24 -4.52 1.11
C HIS A 50 9.28 -3.44 1.43
N LEU A 51 9.52 -2.51 0.50
CA LEU A 51 10.47 -1.42 0.72
C LEU A 51 10.01 -0.46 1.80
N LEU A 52 8.70 -0.14 1.81
CA LEU A 52 8.10 0.69 2.84
C LEU A 52 8.16 0.01 4.21
N MET A 53 7.91 -1.30 4.28
CA MET A 53 8.01 -2.09 5.52
C MET A 53 9.46 -2.20 6.02
N GLU A 54 10.44 -2.33 5.12
CA GLU A 54 11.88 -2.31 5.48
C GLU A 54 12.29 -0.93 6.01
N ARG A 55 11.84 0.14 5.35
CA ARG A 55 12.17 1.51 5.73
C ARG A 55 11.44 1.99 6.99
N TYR A 56 10.19 1.56 7.16
CA TYR A 56 9.30 1.93 8.26
C TYR A 56 8.75 0.66 8.93
N PRO A 57 9.50 0.02 9.84
CA PRO A 57 9.15 -1.28 10.42
C PRO A 57 7.83 -1.30 11.21
N SER A 58 7.28 -0.13 11.57
CA SER A 58 5.95 -0.01 12.17
C SER A 58 4.82 -0.32 11.18
N ILE A 59 5.06 -0.22 9.87
CA ILE A 59 4.14 -0.68 8.82
C ILE A 59 4.25 -2.20 8.78
N ARG A 60 3.28 -2.89 9.38
CA ARG A 60 3.14 -4.35 9.31
C ARG A 60 2.10 -4.72 8.26
N PRO A 61 2.06 -5.97 7.74
CA PRO A 61 1.06 -6.39 6.76
C PRO A 61 -0.38 -6.11 7.19
N GLU A 62 -0.70 -6.24 8.48
CA GLU A 62 -2.04 -5.99 9.03
C GLU A 62 -2.42 -4.49 9.06
N ARG A 63 -1.46 -3.59 8.88
CA ARG A 63 -1.68 -2.14 8.82
C ARG A 63 -1.79 -1.61 7.40
N ILE A 64 -1.77 -2.50 6.39
CA ILE A 64 -2.07 -2.16 5.01
C ILE A 64 -3.58 -2.33 4.84
N VAL A 65 -4.27 -1.23 4.62
CA VAL A 65 -5.74 -1.15 4.60
C VAL A 65 -6.22 -0.37 3.40
N GLY A 66 -7.46 -0.62 2.98
CA GLY A 66 -8.13 0.13 1.94
C GLY A 66 -8.58 1.50 2.44
N HIS A 67 -8.86 2.41 1.52
CA HIS A 67 -9.44 3.70 1.86
C HIS A 67 -10.86 3.52 2.44
N SER A 68 -11.59 2.53 1.94
CA SER A 68 -12.87 2.09 2.50
C SER A 68 -12.79 1.67 3.98
N ASP A 69 -11.65 1.15 4.44
CA ASP A 69 -11.54 0.67 5.83
C ASP A 69 -11.39 1.84 6.81
N ILE A 70 -10.76 2.93 6.38
CA ILE A 70 -10.54 4.14 7.19
C ILE A 70 -11.61 5.22 7.00
N ALA A 71 -12.48 5.07 5.99
CA ALA A 71 -13.56 5.99 5.66
C ALA A 71 -14.79 5.24 5.07
N PRO A 72 -15.40 4.29 5.81
CA PRO A 72 -16.35 3.30 5.28
C PRO A 72 -17.64 3.87 4.68
N HIS A 73 -18.09 5.03 5.16
CA HIS A 73 -19.30 5.66 4.65
C HIS A 73 -19.06 6.63 3.48
N ARG A 74 -17.79 6.90 3.16
CA ARG A 74 -17.39 7.90 2.16
C ARG A 74 -16.65 7.30 0.98
N LYS A 75 -15.83 6.27 1.20
CA LYS A 75 -14.91 5.73 0.20
C LYS A 75 -15.15 4.26 -0.06
N LYS A 76 -14.93 3.85 -1.30
CA LYS A 76 -15.18 2.50 -1.81
C LYS A 76 -13.92 1.84 -2.36
N ASP A 77 -12.91 2.64 -2.69
CA ASP A 77 -11.58 2.20 -3.12
C ASP A 77 -10.84 1.46 -1.99
N PRO A 78 -10.07 0.39 -2.31
CA PRO A 78 -9.70 -0.06 -3.65
C PRO A 78 -10.77 -0.93 -4.35
N GLY A 79 -11.93 -1.13 -3.73
CA GLY A 79 -13.06 -1.84 -4.33
C GLY A 79 -12.99 -3.37 -4.16
N PRO A 80 -14.08 -4.07 -4.52
CA PRO A 80 -14.21 -5.51 -4.29
C PRO A 80 -13.28 -6.36 -5.17
N LEU A 81 -12.77 -5.81 -6.28
CA LEU A 81 -11.86 -6.51 -7.20
C LEU A 81 -10.39 -6.39 -6.80
N PHE A 82 -10.10 -5.65 -5.73
CA PHE A 82 -8.78 -5.70 -5.11
C PHE A 82 -8.62 -7.00 -4.29
N SER A 83 -7.75 -7.88 -4.75
CA SER A 83 -7.42 -9.14 -4.11
C SER A 83 -6.43 -8.92 -2.96
N TRP A 84 -7.00 -8.73 -1.76
CA TRP A 84 -6.24 -8.71 -0.51
C TRP A 84 -5.43 -10.00 -0.28
N GLU A 85 -5.98 -11.15 -0.70
CA GLU A 85 -5.30 -12.44 -0.63
C GLU A 85 -4.01 -12.42 -1.45
N ARG A 86 -4.08 -11.99 -2.71
CA ARG A 86 -2.91 -11.90 -3.60
C ARG A 86 -1.82 -11.01 -3.02
N LEU A 87 -2.19 -9.85 -2.47
CA LEU A 87 -1.22 -8.97 -1.80
C LEU A 87 -0.57 -9.69 -0.61
N ARG A 88 -1.36 -10.30 0.27
CA ARG A 88 -0.87 -10.99 1.48
C ARG A 88 0.05 -12.15 1.14
N GLU A 89 -0.31 -12.96 0.16
CA GLU A 89 0.56 -14.05 -0.33
C GLU A 89 1.88 -13.52 -0.89
N GLY A 90 1.83 -12.44 -1.67
CA GLY A 90 3.01 -11.77 -2.20
C GLY A 90 3.95 -11.31 -1.08
N LEU A 91 3.39 -10.65 -0.06
CA LEU A 91 4.14 -10.18 1.11
C LEU A 91 4.72 -11.33 1.95
N ALA A 92 4.07 -12.49 2.00
CA ALA A 92 4.58 -13.65 2.72
C ALA A 92 5.78 -14.33 2.00
N LYS A 93 5.87 -14.21 0.66
CA LYS A 93 6.86 -14.90 -0.17
C LYS A 93 8.27 -14.30 -0.07
N ARG A 94 8.43 -13.03 0.29
CA ARG A 94 9.76 -12.39 0.36
C ARG A 94 10.46 -12.67 1.70
N LYS A 95 11.08 -13.85 1.80
CA LYS A 95 12.17 -14.11 2.74
C LYS A 95 13.49 -14.20 1.97
N GLY A 96 14.18 -13.06 1.83
CA GLY A 96 15.56 -13.03 1.35
C GLY A 96 15.74 -12.47 -0.06
N LYS A 97 16.10 -11.19 -0.10
CA LYS A 97 17.07 -10.52 -0.98
C LYS A 97 16.72 -9.04 -1.00
N GLY A 98 17.58 -8.25 -0.36
CA GLY A 98 17.42 -6.82 -0.17
C GLY A 98 17.53 -6.06 -1.49
N TRP A 99 16.96 -4.86 -1.51
CA TRP A 99 16.89 -3.97 -2.67
C TRP A 99 18.25 -3.66 -3.33
N ARG A 100 19.35 -3.84 -2.59
CA ARG A 100 20.73 -3.63 -3.07
C ARG A 100 21.13 -4.51 -4.26
N GLU A 101 20.50 -5.66 -4.47
CA GLU A 101 20.83 -6.51 -5.62
C GLU A 101 20.17 -6.05 -6.93
N PHE A 102 18.98 -5.43 -6.87
CA PHE A 102 18.24 -4.98 -8.07
C PHE A 102 18.92 -3.80 -8.80
N THR A 103 19.64 -2.94 -8.07
CA THR A 103 20.38 -1.82 -8.68
C THR A 103 21.70 -2.23 -9.33
N SER A 104 22.19 -3.45 -9.08
CA SER A 104 23.46 -3.91 -9.63
C SER A 104 23.35 -4.48 -11.05
N GLN A 105 22.15 -4.81 -11.52
CA GLN A 105 21.93 -5.46 -12.83
C GLN A 105 21.62 -4.48 -13.99
N LYS A 106 21.56 -3.16 -13.74
CA LYS A 106 21.34 -2.14 -14.81
C LYS A 106 22.59 -1.32 -15.18
N ARG A 107 23.78 -1.80 -14.79
CA ARG A 107 25.07 -1.28 -15.30
C ARG A 107 25.86 -2.43 -15.91
N GLY A 108 25.46 -2.82 -17.12
CA GLY A 108 26.12 -3.83 -17.96
C GLY A 108 25.69 -3.61 -19.39
#